data_AF-A0A0G1DCN9-F1
#
_entry.id   AF-A0A0G1DCN9-F1
#
_cell.length_a   1.000
_cell.length_b   1.000
_cell.length_c   1.000
_cell.angle_alpha   90.00
_cell.angle_beta   90.00
_cell.angle_gamma   90.00
#
_symmetry.space_group_name_H-M   'P 1'
#
loop_
_entity.id
_entity.type
_entity.pdbx_description
1 polymer ?
#
loop_
_entity_poly.entity_id
_entity_poly.type
_entity_poly.pdbx_seq_one_letter_code
_entity_poly.pdbx_strand_id
1 'polypeptide(L)'
;MAHDPARTSNLISEGKIDSEFLRNKLKLKSLEARQSLYKKYPHVEKFFANKGLDLGEIRGHSAKMITTGALTSTLLFSPPLLAKNVPALANIVKNLSDFEGAQPGAPQKEVLLASLKQTLPQKIGPLDRTQEKTLEQIFRETIGVDTKATLEGEHLNSTYGYIGAEQHLARYPGDRMAVHPKIPQKDEGMAPGLGAWGYVPADKETWYAVVQTLYLPDWAKRQPYLRDWYKYRKVLIVNTVNGNAVVADIADSGPAAWTGKQFGGSPEVMNYLGGPRYKKGPVIVFFVDDPKNQIPLGPVDYNKVEALGVRMTEA
;
A
#
# COMPACT_ATOMS: atom_id res chain seq x y z
N MET A 1 40.51 5.26 43.19
CA MET A 1 40.13 3.83 43.12
C MET A 1 38.65 3.77 43.49
N ALA A 2 37.71 3.22 42.77
CA ALA A 2 37.57 2.84 41.36
C ALA A 2 36.05 2.94 41.10
N HIS A 3 35.65 3.49 39.97
CA HIS A 3 34.25 3.41 39.51
C HIS A 3 33.92 1.95 39.24
N ASP A 4 32.85 1.44 39.84
CA ASP A 4 32.28 0.13 39.53
C ASP A 4 31.27 0.29 38.38
N PRO A 5 31.58 -0.15 37.14
CA PRO A 5 30.66 -0.07 36.03
C PRO A 5 29.78 -1.33 36.01
N ALA A 6 28.49 -1.11 36.23
CA ALA A 6 27.36 -1.86 35.68
C ALA A 6 27.66 -3.31 35.19
N ARG A 7 27.90 -4.21 36.13
CA ARG A 7 27.75 -5.66 35.91
C ARG A 7 26.38 -6.08 36.40
N THR A 8 25.38 -6.09 35.52
CA THR A 8 24.22 -7.02 35.55
C THR A 8 23.28 -6.77 34.37
N SER A 9 23.76 -7.07 33.16
CA SER A 9 22.89 -7.34 32.02
C SER A 9 23.47 -8.47 31.16
N ASN A 10 23.92 -9.56 31.79
CA ASN A 10 24.38 -10.77 31.08
C ASN A 10 24.08 -12.04 31.88
N LEU A 11 22.83 -12.19 32.32
CA LEU A 11 22.26 -13.49 32.67
C LEU A 11 20.99 -13.69 31.86
N ILE A 12 21.15 -13.79 30.53
CA ILE A 12 20.09 -14.27 29.65
C ILE A 12 20.41 -15.76 29.43
N SER A 13 19.60 -16.58 30.08
CA SER A 13 19.65 -18.05 30.03
C SER A 13 19.80 -18.59 28.61
N GLU A 14 20.74 -19.51 28.39
CA GLU A 14 20.94 -20.27 27.14
C GLU A 14 19.73 -21.15 26.74
N GLY A 15 18.61 -21.08 27.44
CA GLY A 15 17.49 -22.01 27.32
C GLY A 15 16.35 -21.62 26.37
N LYS A 16 16.28 -20.39 25.85
CA LYS A 16 15.23 -20.01 24.87
C LYS A 16 15.78 -19.08 23.80
N ILE A 17 16.01 -19.65 22.61
CA ILE A 17 16.19 -18.88 21.39
C ILE A 17 14.83 -18.29 21.04
N ASP A 18 14.54 -17.07 21.49
CA ASP A 18 13.37 -16.32 21.05
C ASP A 18 13.74 -15.31 19.95
N SER A 19 12.71 -14.71 19.36
CA SER A 19 12.88 -13.73 18.27
C SER A 19 13.64 -12.47 18.71
N GLU A 20 13.52 -12.09 19.99
CA GLU A 20 14.16 -10.90 20.53
C GLU A 20 15.66 -11.15 20.76
N PHE A 21 16.02 -12.32 21.28
CA PHE A 21 17.38 -12.81 21.39
C PHE A 21 18.07 -12.87 20.02
N LEU A 22 17.42 -13.44 19.00
CA LEU A 22 17.96 -13.48 17.64
C LEU A 22 18.12 -12.08 17.05
N ARG A 23 17.14 -11.19 17.24
CA ARG A 23 17.21 -9.79 16.78
C ARG A 23 18.36 -9.04 17.44
N ASN A 24 18.52 -9.17 18.75
CA ASN A 24 19.58 -8.52 19.51
C ASN A 24 20.95 -9.07 19.10
N LYS A 25 21.08 -10.39 18.91
CA LYS A 25 22.31 -11.03 18.43
C LYS A 25 22.69 -10.57 17.02
N LEU A 26 21.72 -10.46 16.12
CA LEU A 26 21.94 -9.95 14.76
C LEU A 26 22.33 -8.47 14.76
N LYS A 27 21.68 -7.65 15.61
CA LYS A 27 22.03 -6.23 15.77
C LYS A 27 23.48 -6.08 16.24
N LEU A 28 23.88 -6.85 17.25
CA LEU A 28 25.23 -6.84 17.79
C LEU A 28 26.26 -7.27 16.74
N LYS A 29 25.98 -8.35 16.00
CA LYS A 29 26.83 -8.79 14.86
C LYS A 29 26.93 -7.74 13.75
N SER A 30 25.85 -7.01 13.47
CA SER A 30 25.86 -5.95 12.46
C SER A 30 26.75 -4.76 12.87
N LEU A 31 26.75 -4.41 14.15
CA LEU A 31 27.61 -3.36 14.70
C LEU A 31 29.08 -3.79 14.69
N GLU A 32 29.37 -5.03 15.09
CA GLU A 32 30.72 -5.60 15.04
C GLU A 32 31.26 -5.61 13.60
N ALA A 33 30.44 -6.02 12.63
CA ALA A 33 30.82 -6.00 11.22
C ALA A 33 31.08 -4.58 10.70
N ARG A 34 30.24 -3.60 11.09
CA ARG A 34 30.43 -2.19 10.73
C ARG A 34 31.74 -1.64 11.28
N GLN A 35 32.00 -1.87 12.57
CA GLN A 35 33.24 -1.44 13.22
C GLN A 35 34.47 -2.10 12.59
N SER A 36 34.41 -3.40 12.31
CA SER A 36 35.49 -4.13 11.65
C SER A 36 35.79 -3.57 10.25
N LEU A 37 34.74 -3.27 9.47
CA LEU A 37 34.86 -2.68 8.14
C LEU A 37 35.52 -1.30 8.18
N TYR A 38 35.07 -0.41 9.06
CA TYR A 38 35.64 0.95 9.17
C TYR A 38 37.06 0.95 9.72
N LYS A 39 37.35 0.07 10.67
CA LYS A 39 38.72 -0.10 11.17
C LYS A 39 39.68 -0.59 10.08
N LYS A 40 39.22 -1.49 9.21
CA LYS A 40 40.03 -2.05 8.12
C LYS A 40 40.12 -1.11 6.91
N TYR A 41 39.07 -0.32 6.66
CA TYR A 41 38.97 0.59 5.51
C TYR A 41 38.41 1.96 5.92
N PRO A 42 39.21 2.84 6.54
CA PRO A 42 38.75 4.14 7.05
C PRO A 42 38.24 5.10 5.96
N HIS A 43 38.70 4.95 4.72
CA HIS A 43 38.22 5.75 3.59
C HIS A 43 36.76 5.45 3.23
N VAL A 44 36.26 4.25 3.56
CA VAL A 44 34.87 3.84 3.32
C VAL A 44 33.93 4.60 4.25
N GLU A 45 34.28 4.75 5.53
CA GLU A 45 33.51 5.55 6.50
C GLU A 45 33.35 7.00 6.03
N LYS A 46 34.44 7.62 5.59
CA LYS A 46 34.43 8.99 5.05
C LYS A 46 33.59 9.09 3.77
N PHE A 47 33.67 8.10 2.88
CA PHE A 47 32.86 8.07 1.66
C PHE A 47 31.36 8.04 1.98
N PHE A 48 30.93 7.17 2.89
CA PHE A 48 29.52 7.05 3.30
C PHE A 48 29.02 8.31 4.03
N ALA A 49 29.82 8.84 4.97
CA ALA A 49 29.48 10.08 5.68
C ALA A 49 29.32 11.28 4.74
N ASN A 50 30.24 11.45 3.79
CA ASN A 50 30.19 12.55 2.81
C ASN A 50 29.01 12.44 1.84
N LYS A 51 28.45 11.25 1.67
CA LYS A 51 27.28 10.99 0.82
C LYS A 51 25.96 10.96 1.62
N GLY A 52 26.01 11.19 2.93
CA GLY A 52 24.82 11.16 3.80
C GLY A 52 24.17 9.77 3.88
N LEU A 53 24.94 8.71 3.66
CA LEU A 53 24.45 7.33 3.63
C LEU A 53 24.86 6.59 4.90
N ASP A 54 23.89 6.01 5.62
CA ASP A 54 24.17 5.11 6.75
C ASP A 54 24.27 3.66 6.28
N LEU A 55 25.38 3.00 6.63
CA LEU A 55 25.63 1.58 6.38
C LEU A 55 24.58 0.66 7.02
N GLY A 56 23.94 1.08 8.11
CA GLY A 56 22.82 0.35 8.73
C GLY A 56 21.55 0.36 7.87
N GLU A 57 21.34 1.45 7.13
CA GLU A 57 20.21 1.65 6.22
C GLU A 57 20.51 1.17 4.80
N ILE A 58 21.72 0.65 4.54
CA ILE A 58 22.08 0.10 3.23
C ILE A 58 21.15 -1.01 2.81
N ARG A 59 20.56 -1.83 3.68
CA ARG A 59 19.56 -2.81 3.21
C ARG A 59 18.27 -2.15 2.72
N GLY A 60 17.82 -1.06 3.35
CA GLY A 60 16.69 -0.27 2.87
C GLY A 60 17.01 0.43 1.54
N HIS A 61 18.20 1.04 1.43
CA HIS A 61 18.65 1.72 0.22
C HIS A 61 19.09 0.76 -0.91
N SER A 62 19.62 -0.42 -0.56
CA SER A 62 20.07 -1.45 -1.49
C SER A 62 18.94 -2.36 -1.91
N ALA A 63 17.86 -2.54 -1.15
CA ALA A 63 16.65 -3.13 -1.74
C ALA A 63 16.20 -2.24 -2.91
N LYS A 64 16.15 -0.92 -2.71
CA LYS A 64 15.82 0.04 -3.76
C LYS A 64 16.84 0.06 -4.91
N MET A 65 18.14 0.02 -4.62
CA MET A 65 19.21 0.05 -5.65
C MET A 65 19.53 -1.30 -6.30
N ILE A 66 19.44 -2.44 -5.61
CA ILE A 66 19.63 -3.78 -6.17
C ILE A 66 18.44 -4.14 -7.03
N THR A 67 17.21 -3.82 -6.60
CA THR A 67 16.03 -3.98 -7.47
C THR A 67 16.15 -3.12 -8.72
N THR A 68 16.65 -1.89 -8.62
CA THR A 68 16.86 -1.03 -9.79
C THR A 68 18.02 -1.52 -10.66
N GLY A 69 19.18 -1.81 -10.08
CA GLY A 69 20.42 -2.17 -10.77
C GLY A 69 20.47 -3.59 -11.31
N ALA A 70 19.81 -4.56 -10.69
CA ALA A 70 19.66 -5.90 -11.26
C ALA A 70 18.79 -5.88 -12.52
N LEU A 71 17.75 -5.04 -12.55
CA LEU A 71 16.92 -4.84 -13.74
C LEU A 71 17.70 -4.12 -14.85
N THR A 72 18.50 -3.08 -14.55
CA THR A 72 19.29 -2.40 -15.58
C THR A 72 20.45 -3.24 -16.11
N SER A 73 21.14 -4.01 -15.24
CA SER A 73 22.32 -4.78 -15.64
C SER A 73 21.95 -6.02 -16.46
N THR A 74 20.81 -6.65 -16.18
CA THR A 74 20.29 -7.74 -17.03
C THR A 74 19.85 -7.24 -18.41
N LEU A 75 19.36 -6.00 -18.51
CA LEU A 75 19.01 -5.37 -19.80
C LEU A 75 20.24 -4.94 -20.62
N LEU A 76 21.33 -4.52 -19.97
CA LEU A 76 22.55 -4.06 -20.65
C LEU A 76 23.48 -5.20 -21.09
N PHE A 77 23.45 -6.34 -20.41
CA PHE A 77 24.32 -7.50 -20.71
C PHE A 77 23.60 -8.67 -21.39
N SER A 78 22.31 -8.52 -21.73
CA SER A 78 21.61 -9.52 -22.55
C SER A 78 22.15 -9.49 -23.99
N PRO A 79 22.66 -10.61 -24.54
CA PRO A 79 23.18 -10.63 -25.90
C PRO A 79 22.06 -10.33 -26.92
N PRO A 80 22.35 -9.59 -28.01
CA PRO A 80 21.35 -9.11 -28.97
C PRO A 80 20.66 -10.23 -29.79
N LEU A 81 21.06 -11.50 -29.60
CA LEU A 81 20.46 -12.65 -30.27
C LEU A 81 19.24 -13.24 -29.53
N LEU A 82 18.98 -12.83 -28.29
CA LEU A 82 17.76 -13.19 -27.54
C LEU A 82 16.63 -12.16 -27.66
N ALA A 83 16.86 -11.05 -28.37
CA ALA A 83 15.88 -9.96 -28.56
C ALA A 83 14.66 -10.35 -29.42
N LYS A 84 14.64 -11.54 -30.03
CA LYS A 84 13.50 -11.99 -30.85
C LYS A 84 12.37 -12.66 -30.06
N ASN A 85 12.60 -13.06 -28.80
CA ASN A 85 11.64 -13.83 -28.00
C ASN A 85 11.40 -13.27 -26.59
N VAL A 86 11.54 -11.96 -26.37
CA VAL A 86 11.05 -11.31 -25.14
C VAL A 86 9.79 -10.49 -25.46
N PRO A 87 8.61 -11.12 -25.60
CA PRO A 87 7.37 -10.39 -25.85
C PRO A 87 6.92 -9.56 -24.64
N ALA A 88 7.43 -9.80 -23.43
CA ALA A 88 6.92 -9.11 -22.23
C ALA A 88 7.27 -7.61 -22.19
N LEU A 89 8.53 -7.23 -22.43
CA LEU A 89 8.95 -5.82 -22.30
C LEU A 89 8.63 -4.98 -23.55
N ALA A 90 8.76 -5.57 -24.74
CA ALA A 90 8.36 -4.90 -25.98
C ALA A 90 6.84 -4.66 -26.01
N ASN A 91 6.02 -5.56 -25.43
CA ASN A 91 4.58 -5.33 -25.27
C ASN A 91 4.28 -4.31 -24.18
N ILE A 92 5.04 -4.24 -23.07
CA ILE A 92 4.84 -3.17 -22.06
C ILE A 92 5.15 -1.79 -22.67
N VAL A 93 6.25 -1.66 -23.41
CA VAL A 93 6.63 -0.39 -24.07
C VAL A 93 5.71 -0.06 -25.26
N LYS A 94 5.28 -1.06 -26.04
CA LYS A 94 4.24 -0.86 -27.07
C LYS A 94 2.91 -0.45 -26.49
N ASN A 95 2.43 -1.12 -25.44
CA ASN A 95 1.18 -0.74 -24.76
C ASN A 95 1.29 0.68 -24.18
N LEU A 96 2.47 1.09 -23.71
CA LEU A 96 2.75 2.49 -23.32
C LEU A 96 2.69 3.49 -24.47
N SER A 97 3.20 3.11 -25.65
CA SER A 97 3.12 3.93 -26.87
C SER A 97 1.69 3.98 -27.42
N ASP A 98 0.91 2.91 -27.20
CA ASP A 98 -0.50 2.84 -27.59
C ASP A 98 -1.38 3.68 -26.65
N PHE A 99 -0.94 3.98 -25.42
CA PHE A 99 -1.56 4.99 -24.55
C PHE A 99 -1.31 6.43 -25.04
N GLU A 100 -0.20 6.69 -25.76
CA GLU A 100 0.03 7.98 -26.45
C GLU A 100 -0.87 8.17 -27.69
N GLY A 101 -1.63 7.14 -28.09
CA GLY A 101 -2.69 7.21 -29.11
C GLY A 101 -4.00 7.84 -28.61
N ALA A 102 -4.10 8.23 -27.33
CA ALA A 102 -5.24 8.97 -26.83
C ALA A 102 -5.30 10.35 -27.50
N GLN A 103 -6.40 10.61 -28.21
CA GLN A 103 -6.67 11.90 -28.84
C GLN A 103 -6.44 13.03 -27.83
N PRO A 104 -5.69 14.11 -28.17
CA PRO A 104 -5.55 15.27 -27.31
C PRO A 104 -6.94 15.82 -26.97
N GLY A 105 -7.40 15.60 -25.73
CA GLY A 105 -8.73 16.02 -25.26
C GLY A 105 -9.70 14.91 -24.79
N ALA A 106 -9.32 13.63 -24.82
CA ALA A 106 -10.15 12.57 -24.24
C ALA A 106 -10.24 12.70 -22.70
N PRO A 107 -11.43 12.50 -22.07
CA PRO A 107 -11.56 12.51 -20.61
C PRO A 107 -10.64 11.47 -19.96
N GLN A 108 -9.87 11.87 -18.94
CA GLN A 108 -8.92 10.97 -18.25
C GLN A 108 -9.57 9.67 -17.73
N LYS A 109 -10.86 9.74 -17.36
CA LYS A 109 -11.68 8.59 -16.98
C LYS A 109 -11.89 7.54 -18.08
N GLU A 110 -12.03 7.97 -19.33
CA GLU A 110 -12.16 7.03 -20.46
C GLU A 110 -10.84 6.29 -20.70
N VAL A 111 -9.72 7.03 -20.62
CA VAL A 111 -8.36 6.46 -20.71
C VAL A 111 -8.15 5.45 -19.58
N LEU A 112 -8.50 5.80 -18.35
CA LEU A 112 -8.41 4.87 -17.21
C LEU A 112 -9.22 3.60 -17.48
N LEU A 113 -10.50 3.72 -17.84
CA LEU A 113 -11.36 2.55 -18.06
C LEU A 113 -10.89 1.67 -19.22
N ALA A 114 -10.38 2.25 -20.31
CA ALA A 114 -9.78 1.49 -21.40
C ALA A 114 -8.53 0.72 -20.94
N SER A 115 -7.64 1.40 -20.19
CA SER A 115 -6.41 0.81 -19.63
C SER A 115 -6.71 -0.34 -18.68
N LEU A 116 -7.70 -0.17 -17.80
CA LEU A 116 -8.16 -1.20 -16.87
C LEU A 116 -8.69 -2.43 -17.62
N LYS A 117 -9.50 -2.25 -18.67
CA LYS A 117 -10.01 -3.37 -19.47
C LYS A 117 -8.92 -4.17 -20.17
N GLN A 118 -7.83 -3.52 -20.58
CA GLN A 118 -6.70 -4.18 -21.22
C GLN A 118 -5.80 -4.90 -20.21
N THR A 119 -5.65 -4.34 -19.00
CA THR A 119 -4.71 -4.83 -17.99
C THR A 119 -5.31 -5.92 -17.11
N LEU A 120 -6.60 -5.79 -16.76
CA LEU A 120 -7.25 -6.69 -15.81
C LEU A 120 -7.64 -8.03 -16.45
N PRO A 121 -7.58 -9.13 -15.68
CA PRO A 121 -8.11 -10.41 -16.12
C PRO A 121 -9.64 -10.35 -16.26
N GLN A 122 -10.19 -11.18 -17.16
CA GLN A 122 -11.65 -11.29 -17.33
C GLN A 122 -12.37 -11.74 -16.05
N LYS A 123 -11.69 -12.53 -15.22
CA LYS A 123 -12.21 -13.02 -13.94
C LYS A 123 -11.50 -12.32 -12.79
N ILE A 124 -12.29 -11.81 -11.85
CA ILE A 124 -11.78 -11.19 -10.61
C ILE A 124 -10.95 -12.19 -9.81
N GLY A 125 -9.76 -11.75 -9.41
CA GLY A 125 -8.80 -12.52 -8.64
C GLY A 125 -7.49 -11.76 -8.46
N PRO A 126 -6.50 -12.38 -7.78
CA PRO A 126 -5.19 -11.78 -7.57
C PRO A 126 -4.53 -11.39 -8.90
N LEU A 127 -3.88 -10.23 -8.91
CA LEU A 127 -3.11 -9.75 -10.05
C LEU A 127 -1.68 -10.26 -9.97
N ASP A 128 -1.04 -10.45 -11.12
CA ASP A 128 0.40 -10.69 -11.16
C ASP A 128 1.19 -9.38 -10.97
N ARG A 129 2.47 -9.50 -10.65
CA ARG A 129 3.34 -8.33 -10.39
C ARG A 129 3.48 -7.39 -11.59
N THR A 130 3.35 -7.90 -12.81
CA THR A 130 3.45 -7.09 -14.04
C THR A 130 2.20 -6.24 -14.20
N GLN A 131 1.03 -6.84 -14.00
CA GLN A 131 -0.25 -6.14 -13.96
C GLN A 131 -0.25 -5.09 -12.87
N GLU A 132 0.19 -5.43 -11.66
CA GLU A 132 0.27 -4.49 -10.54
C GLU A 132 1.16 -3.30 -10.86
N LYS A 133 2.35 -3.53 -11.41
CA LYS A 133 3.28 -2.44 -11.78
C LYS A 133 2.74 -1.55 -12.90
N THR A 134 2.03 -2.15 -13.85
CA THR A 134 1.36 -1.39 -14.92
C THR A 134 0.26 -0.50 -14.34
N LEU A 135 -0.53 -1.02 -13.38
CA LEU A 135 -1.57 -0.25 -12.70
C LEU A 135 -1.01 0.88 -11.82
N GLU A 136 0.11 0.67 -11.11
CA GLU A 136 0.79 1.75 -10.37
C GLU A 136 1.10 2.94 -11.29
N GLN A 137 1.57 2.65 -12.50
CA GLN A 137 1.88 3.68 -13.49
C GLN A 137 0.62 4.35 -14.03
N ILE A 138 -0.39 3.56 -14.42
CA ILE A 138 -1.68 4.08 -14.89
C ILE A 138 -2.30 5.01 -13.86
N PHE A 139 -2.34 4.63 -12.57
CA PHE A 139 -2.92 5.47 -11.53
C PHE A 139 -2.12 6.75 -11.31
N ARG A 140 -0.80 6.71 -11.38
CA ARG A 140 0.02 7.92 -11.31
C ARG A 140 -0.28 8.87 -12.48
N GLU A 141 -0.39 8.34 -13.69
CA GLU A 141 -0.55 9.14 -14.91
C GLU A 141 -1.97 9.66 -15.11
N THR A 142 -2.98 8.88 -14.73
CA THR A 142 -4.40 9.21 -14.95
C THR A 142 -5.09 9.80 -13.73
N ILE A 143 -4.74 9.38 -12.52
CA ILE A 143 -5.39 9.84 -11.28
C ILE A 143 -4.51 10.87 -10.55
N GLY A 144 -3.20 10.87 -10.82
CA GLY A 144 -2.25 11.77 -10.16
C GLY A 144 -1.90 11.35 -8.72
N VAL A 145 -2.20 10.10 -8.35
CA VAL A 145 -1.91 9.55 -7.01
C VAL A 145 -0.82 8.49 -7.14
N ASP A 146 0.31 8.71 -6.46
CA ASP A 146 1.37 7.73 -6.37
C ASP A 146 0.91 6.53 -5.52
N THR A 147 0.78 5.39 -6.17
CA THR A 147 0.32 4.15 -5.53
C THR A 147 1.33 3.02 -5.64
N LYS A 148 1.20 2.05 -4.73
CA LYS A 148 2.03 0.85 -4.65
C LYS A 148 1.19 -0.37 -4.32
N ALA A 149 1.36 -1.46 -5.06
CA ALA A 149 0.82 -2.75 -4.66
C ALA A 149 1.54 -3.27 -3.40
N THR A 150 2.88 -3.11 -3.39
CA THR A 150 3.73 -3.42 -2.23
C THR A 150 4.39 -2.15 -1.71
N LEU A 151 4.13 -1.81 -0.46
CA LEU A 151 4.70 -0.64 0.21
C LEU A 151 5.48 -1.08 1.45
N GLU A 152 6.71 -0.61 1.61
CA GLU A 152 7.56 -0.92 2.79
C GLU A 152 7.77 -2.42 3.08
N GLY A 153 7.55 -3.28 2.09
CA GLY A 153 7.66 -4.75 2.23
C GLY A 153 6.34 -5.47 2.50
N GLU A 154 5.23 -4.73 2.68
CA GLU A 154 3.90 -5.29 2.90
C GLU A 154 3.04 -5.23 1.64
N HIS A 155 2.15 -6.21 1.48
CA HIS A 155 1.26 -6.39 0.33
C HIS A 155 -0.08 -6.99 0.78
N LEU A 156 -1.18 -6.56 0.15
CA LEU A 156 -2.52 -7.08 0.45
C LEU A 156 -2.71 -8.49 -0.11
N ASN A 157 -3.51 -9.34 0.53
CA ASN A 157 -3.79 -10.70 0.00
C ASN A 157 -4.32 -10.71 -1.44
N SER A 158 -5.03 -9.65 -1.84
CA SER A 158 -5.35 -9.35 -3.23
C SER A 158 -5.35 -7.84 -3.43
N THR A 159 -5.03 -7.39 -4.63
CA THR A 159 -5.13 -5.99 -5.08
C THR A 159 -6.31 -5.77 -6.04
N TYR A 160 -6.95 -6.84 -6.53
CA TYR A 160 -8.18 -6.81 -7.31
C TYR A 160 -9.22 -7.77 -6.72
N GLY A 161 -10.43 -7.27 -6.47
CA GLY A 161 -11.41 -8.03 -5.70
C GLY A 161 -12.78 -7.36 -5.61
N TYR A 162 -13.68 -8.00 -4.88
CA TYR A 162 -14.96 -7.40 -4.54
C TYR A 162 -14.84 -6.57 -3.26
N ILE A 163 -15.34 -5.33 -3.34
CA ILE A 163 -15.66 -4.52 -2.16
C ILE A 163 -17.12 -4.71 -1.80
N GLY A 164 -17.47 -4.55 -0.52
CA GLY A 164 -18.85 -4.38 -0.11
C GLY A 164 -19.01 -3.32 0.97
N ALA A 165 -20.27 -2.98 1.23
CA ALA A 165 -20.60 -2.01 2.26
C ALA A 165 -20.43 -2.61 3.66
N GLU A 166 -19.76 -1.83 4.50
CA GLU A 166 -19.53 -2.09 5.91
C GLU A 166 -20.33 -1.08 6.73
N GLN A 167 -20.51 -1.37 8.02
CA GLN A 167 -21.25 -0.51 8.94
C GLN A 167 -20.36 0.61 9.48
N HIS A 168 -20.92 1.71 9.96
CA HIS A 168 -20.13 2.73 10.65
C HIS A 168 -19.32 2.13 11.81
N LEU A 169 -18.13 2.68 12.06
CA LEU A 169 -17.25 2.26 13.16
C LEU A 169 -17.37 3.21 14.35
N ALA A 170 -17.26 2.69 15.56
CA ALA A 170 -17.41 3.52 16.76
C ALA A 170 -16.24 4.50 16.87
N ARG A 171 -16.53 5.79 17.07
CA ARG A 171 -15.50 6.84 17.16
C ARG A 171 -15.05 7.13 18.59
N TYR A 172 -15.92 6.86 19.56
CA TYR A 172 -15.68 7.02 20.99
C TYR A 172 -16.71 6.20 21.81
N PRO A 173 -16.49 6.00 23.12
CA PRO A 173 -17.45 5.29 23.96
C PRO A 173 -18.84 5.96 23.95
N GLY A 174 -19.88 5.20 23.63
CA GLY A 174 -21.25 5.72 23.57
C GLY A 174 -21.64 6.41 22.26
N ASP A 175 -20.80 6.31 21.22
CA ASP A 175 -21.12 6.78 19.87
C ASP A 175 -22.37 6.08 19.30
N ARG A 176 -23.13 6.81 18.47
CA ARG A 176 -24.46 6.39 18.00
C ARG A 176 -24.69 6.89 16.59
N MET A 177 -25.47 6.15 15.80
CA MET A 177 -25.86 6.54 14.42
C MET A 177 -26.39 7.97 14.26
N ALA A 178 -26.99 8.57 15.30
CA ALA A 178 -27.53 9.93 15.23
C ALA A 178 -26.50 11.02 14.92
N VAL A 179 -25.22 10.76 15.19
CA VAL A 179 -24.09 11.69 15.03
C VAL A 179 -23.13 11.26 13.90
N HIS A 180 -23.51 10.26 13.11
CA HIS A 180 -22.80 9.84 11.91
C HIS A 180 -23.36 10.56 10.68
N PRO A 181 -22.55 10.76 9.61
CA PRO A 181 -23.06 11.35 8.38
C PRO A 181 -24.20 10.50 7.82
N LYS A 182 -25.30 11.13 7.41
CA LYS A 182 -26.44 10.41 6.86
C LYS A 182 -26.26 10.23 5.37
N ILE A 183 -26.31 8.99 4.91
CA ILE A 183 -26.31 8.70 3.49
C ILE A 183 -27.75 8.63 2.97
N PRO A 184 -28.05 9.19 1.78
CA PRO A 184 -29.39 9.11 1.21
C PRO A 184 -29.84 7.66 1.00
N GLN A 185 -30.82 7.22 1.80
CA GLN A 185 -31.49 5.90 1.76
C GLN A 185 -30.57 4.67 1.94
N LYS A 186 -30.89 3.83 2.94
CA LYS A 186 -30.25 2.52 3.23
C LYS A 186 -28.79 2.59 3.71
N ASP A 187 -28.59 3.39 4.76
CA ASP A 187 -27.43 3.35 5.63
C ASP A 187 -27.24 1.94 6.23
N GLU A 188 -26.00 1.47 6.36
CA GLU A 188 -25.65 0.15 6.90
C GLU A 188 -25.73 0.08 8.43
N GLY A 189 -25.94 1.24 9.08
CA GLY A 189 -26.06 1.33 10.52
C GLY A 189 -24.71 1.24 11.23
N MET A 190 -24.76 0.92 12.53
CA MET A 190 -23.59 0.88 13.41
C MET A 190 -23.06 -0.54 13.52
N ALA A 191 -21.74 -0.71 13.47
CA ALA A 191 -21.12 -1.97 13.86
C ALA A 191 -21.52 -2.34 15.31
N PRO A 192 -21.84 -3.61 15.60
CA PRO A 192 -22.27 -4.04 16.93
C PRO A 192 -21.14 -4.04 17.97
N GLY A 193 -19.89 -3.95 17.53
CA GLY A 193 -18.71 -3.94 18.39
C GLY A 193 -17.66 -2.96 17.88
N LEU A 194 -16.51 -2.94 18.58
CA LEU A 194 -15.34 -2.20 18.11
C LEU A 194 -14.71 -2.98 16.95
N GLY A 195 -14.30 -2.25 15.90
CA GLY A 195 -13.47 -2.80 14.85
C GLY A 195 -12.10 -3.24 15.38
N ALA A 196 -11.30 -3.85 14.52
CA ALA A 196 -9.98 -4.40 14.82
C ALA A 196 -9.04 -3.37 15.47
N TRP A 197 -9.21 -2.08 15.18
CA TRP A 197 -8.36 -1.00 15.68
C TRP A 197 -8.94 -0.25 16.89
N GLY A 198 -10.10 -0.68 17.41
CA GLY A 198 -10.79 -0.03 18.52
C GLY A 198 -11.67 1.14 18.04
N TYR A 199 -11.50 2.29 18.67
CA TYR A 199 -12.17 3.53 18.28
C TYR A 199 -11.46 4.21 17.11
N VAL A 200 -12.22 4.65 16.12
CA VAL A 200 -11.71 5.29 14.90
C VAL A 200 -12.01 6.80 14.90
N PRO A 201 -11.01 7.68 14.74
CA PRO A 201 -11.25 9.12 14.62
C PRO A 201 -12.24 9.48 13.51
N ALA A 202 -13.09 10.49 13.74
CA ALA A 202 -14.18 10.84 12.83
C ALA A 202 -13.71 11.20 11.40
N ASP A 203 -12.55 11.84 11.28
CA ASP A 203 -11.92 12.18 10.00
C ASP A 203 -11.56 10.95 9.16
N LYS A 204 -11.28 9.82 9.82
CA LYS A 204 -10.90 8.55 9.19
C LYS A 204 -12.10 7.64 8.98
N GLU A 205 -13.02 7.64 9.95
CA GLU A 205 -14.21 6.80 9.92
C GLU A 205 -15.14 7.15 8.73
N THR A 206 -15.20 8.42 8.34
CA THR A 206 -16.00 8.79 7.15
C THR A 206 -15.43 8.11 5.88
N TRP A 207 -14.11 8.01 5.77
CA TRP A 207 -13.44 7.50 4.57
C TRP A 207 -12.54 6.32 4.90
N TYR A 208 -13.13 5.24 5.45
CA TYR A 208 -12.37 4.05 5.77
C TYR A 208 -12.52 2.91 4.77
N ALA A 209 -11.48 2.09 4.73
CA ALA A 209 -11.42 0.81 4.05
C ALA A 209 -11.23 -0.32 5.07
N VAL A 210 -11.70 -1.51 4.70
CA VAL A 210 -11.46 -2.76 5.43
C VAL A 210 -10.69 -3.69 4.51
N VAL A 211 -9.61 -4.27 5.02
CA VAL A 211 -8.80 -5.24 4.29
C VAL A 211 -8.58 -6.49 5.13
N GLN A 212 -8.36 -7.60 4.43
CA GLN A 212 -8.31 -8.95 4.99
C GLN A 212 -7.03 -9.26 5.78
N THR A 213 -6.59 -8.39 6.71
CA THR A 213 -5.31 -8.56 7.42
C THR A 213 -5.22 -9.87 8.18
N LEU A 214 -6.34 -10.38 8.70
CA LEU A 214 -6.41 -11.65 9.43
C LEU A 214 -6.06 -12.89 8.58
N TYR A 215 -6.04 -12.75 7.25
CA TYR A 215 -5.65 -13.80 6.31
C TYR A 215 -4.25 -13.61 5.72
N LEU A 216 -3.48 -12.60 6.18
CA LEU A 216 -2.08 -12.46 5.79
C LEU A 216 -1.28 -13.70 6.22
N PRO A 217 -0.37 -14.22 5.38
CA PRO A 217 0.31 -15.50 5.61
C PRO A 217 1.15 -15.54 6.89
N ASP A 218 1.60 -14.38 7.38
CA ASP A 218 2.39 -14.22 8.59
C ASP A 218 1.67 -13.44 9.70
N TRP A 219 0.35 -13.22 9.57
CA TRP A 219 -0.47 -12.51 10.58
C TRP A 219 -0.23 -13.06 11.97
N ALA A 220 -0.36 -14.38 12.18
CA ALA A 220 -0.20 -15.01 13.49
C ALA A 220 1.21 -14.85 14.10
N LYS A 221 2.24 -14.61 13.28
CA LYS A 221 3.63 -14.49 13.74
C LYS A 221 4.04 -13.04 13.98
N ARG A 222 3.47 -12.11 13.21
CA ARG A 222 3.83 -10.68 13.18
C ARG A 222 2.67 -9.76 13.56
N GLN A 223 1.64 -10.29 14.20
CA GLN A 223 0.38 -9.59 14.45
C GLN A 223 0.55 -8.19 15.03
N PRO A 224 1.40 -7.94 16.06
CA PRO A 224 1.55 -6.58 16.60
C PRO A 224 2.11 -5.60 15.57
N TYR A 225 3.14 -6.01 14.82
CA TYR A 225 3.74 -5.21 13.77
C TYR A 225 2.76 -4.94 12.63
N LEU A 226 2.11 -5.99 12.11
CA LEU A 226 1.23 -5.88 10.97
C LEU A 226 -0.01 -5.04 11.32
N ARG A 227 -0.59 -5.26 12.50
CA ARG A 227 -1.68 -4.43 13.01
C ARG A 227 -1.32 -2.94 12.96
N ASP A 228 -0.17 -2.59 13.54
CA ASP A 228 0.24 -1.19 13.65
C ASP A 228 0.66 -0.60 12.30
N TRP A 229 1.22 -1.41 11.39
CA TRP A 229 1.61 -0.98 10.05
C TRP A 229 0.40 -0.72 9.13
N TYR A 230 -0.62 -1.57 9.21
CA TYR A 230 -1.84 -1.47 8.41
C TYR A 230 -2.80 -0.41 8.94
N LYS A 231 -2.85 -0.20 10.26
CA LYS A 231 -3.75 0.76 10.89
C LYS A 231 -3.56 2.17 10.30
N TYR A 232 -4.62 2.71 9.71
CA TYR A 232 -4.68 4.02 9.07
C TYR A 232 -3.65 4.23 7.95
N ARG A 233 -3.24 3.14 7.29
CA ARG A 233 -2.52 3.25 6.04
C ARG A 233 -3.52 3.66 4.95
N LYS A 234 -3.16 4.67 4.17
CA LYS A 234 -3.97 5.13 3.04
C LYS A 234 -3.94 4.13 1.90
N VAL A 235 -5.12 3.90 1.33
CA VAL A 235 -5.30 3.12 0.11
C VAL A 235 -6.11 3.91 -0.91
N LEU A 236 -5.75 3.75 -2.17
CA LEU A 236 -6.58 4.18 -3.29
C LEU A 236 -7.50 3.02 -3.67
N ILE A 237 -8.80 3.27 -3.69
CA ILE A 237 -9.82 2.33 -4.14
C ILE A 237 -10.40 2.85 -5.44
N VAL A 238 -10.34 2.04 -6.50
CA VAL A 238 -10.86 2.39 -7.83
C VAL A 238 -11.92 1.39 -8.25
N ASN A 239 -13.13 1.86 -8.53
CA ASN A 239 -14.19 1.04 -9.11
C ASN A 239 -13.89 0.75 -10.58
N THR A 240 -13.72 -0.53 -10.93
CA THR A 240 -13.27 -0.93 -12.27
C THR A 240 -14.36 -0.83 -13.34
N VAL A 241 -15.62 -0.61 -12.94
CA VAL A 241 -16.75 -0.47 -13.87
C VAL A 241 -16.92 0.98 -14.30
N ASN A 242 -16.87 1.91 -13.34
CA ASN A 242 -17.20 3.31 -13.58
C ASN A 242 -16.03 4.26 -13.34
N GLY A 243 -14.84 3.80 -12.93
CA GLY A 243 -13.64 4.60 -12.73
C GLY A 243 -13.66 5.51 -11.50
N ASN A 244 -14.72 5.54 -10.69
CA ASN A 244 -14.73 6.38 -9.49
C ASN A 244 -13.62 5.92 -8.54
N ALA A 245 -12.85 6.90 -8.03
CA ALA A 245 -11.67 6.66 -7.21
C ALA A 245 -11.74 7.43 -5.89
N VAL A 246 -11.38 6.79 -4.79
CA VAL A 246 -11.44 7.35 -3.43
C VAL A 246 -10.18 6.95 -2.66
N VAL A 247 -9.63 7.90 -1.90
CA VAL A 247 -8.56 7.61 -0.93
C VAL A 247 -9.20 7.35 0.43
N ALA A 248 -8.84 6.23 1.04
CA ALA A 248 -9.42 5.79 2.31
C ALA A 248 -8.33 5.29 3.27
N ASP A 249 -8.58 5.38 4.57
CA ASP A 249 -7.70 4.80 5.60
C ASP A 249 -8.14 3.38 5.94
N ILE A 250 -7.20 2.45 6.08
CA ILE A 250 -7.52 1.11 6.57
C ILE A 250 -7.89 1.20 8.07
N ALA A 251 -9.19 1.13 8.38
CA ALA A 251 -9.70 1.33 9.74
C ALA A 251 -10.26 0.07 10.41
N ASP A 252 -10.30 -1.06 9.70
CA ASP A 252 -10.71 -2.35 10.25
C ASP A 252 -10.08 -3.54 9.50
N SER A 253 -10.23 -4.75 10.05
CA SER A 253 -9.81 -6.02 9.48
C SER A 253 -11.00 -6.88 9.07
N GLY A 254 -10.97 -7.39 7.85
CA GLY A 254 -12.08 -8.14 7.24
C GLY A 254 -12.22 -7.81 5.75
N PRO A 255 -13.37 -8.05 5.12
CA PRO A 255 -14.47 -8.91 5.60
C PRO A 255 -14.03 -10.38 5.66
N ALA A 256 -14.81 -11.24 6.30
CA ALA A 256 -14.50 -12.67 6.38
C ALA A 256 -14.49 -13.33 4.99
N ALA A 257 -13.59 -14.28 4.75
CA ALA A 257 -13.37 -14.90 3.44
C ALA A 257 -14.65 -15.55 2.86
N TRP A 258 -15.51 -16.10 3.72
CA TRP A 258 -16.77 -16.74 3.31
C TRP A 258 -17.78 -15.77 2.69
N THR A 259 -17.64 -14.46 2.92
CA THR A 259 -18.50 -13.43 2.30
C THR A 259 -18.26 -13.28 0.80
N GLY A 260 -17.14 -13.84 0.29
CA GLY A 260 -16.72 -13.69 -1.09
C GLY A 260 -16.38 -12.24 -1.48
N LYS A 261 -16.03 -11.43 -0.48
CA LYS A 261 -15.49 -10.07 -0.60
C LYS A 261 -14.05 -10.06 -0.11
N GLN A 262 -13.19 -9.28 -0.74
CA GLN A 262 -11.80 -9.08 -0.34
C GLN A 262 -11.63 -7.78 0.46
N PHE A 263 -12.52 -6.82 0.20
CA PHE A 263 -12.47 -5.49 0.77
C PHE A 263 -13.83 -5.08 1.34
N GLY A 264 -13.80 -4.15 2.28
CA GLY A 264 -14.95 -3.40 2.75
C GLY A 264 -14.70 -1.91 2.63
N GLY A 265 -15.76 -1.12 2.56
CA GLY A 265 -15.68 0.34 2.58
C GLY A 265 -16.75 0.90 3.50
N SER A 266 -16.43 2.05 4.11
CA SER A 266 -17.43 2.83 4.84
C SER A 266 -18.67 3.10 3.98
N PRO A 267 -19.82 3.38 4.60
CA PRO A 267 -21.01 3.78 3.86
C PRO A 267 -20.73 4.89 2.83
N GLU A 268 -19.90 5.89 3.15
CA GLU A 268 -19.55 7.00 2.26
C GLU A 268 -18.65 6.57 1.11
N VAL A 269 -17.64 5.74 1.39
CA VAL A 269 -16.79 5.13 0.34
C VAL A 269 -17.67 4.40 -0.67
N MET A 270 -18.60 3.58 -0.20
CA MET A 270 -19.47 2.80 -1.08
C MET A 270 -20.47 3.66 -1.85
N ASN A 271 -21.05 4.67 -1.18
CA ASN A 271 -21.95 5.61 -1.83
C ASN A 271 -21.23 6.42 -2.91
N TYR A 272 -19.99 6.85 -2.68
CA TYR A 272 -19.22 7.54 -3.71
C TYR A 272 -18.81 6.61 -4.88
N LEU A 273 -18.38 5.39 -4.57
CA LEU A 273 -17.92 4.44 -5.58
C LEU A 273 -19.02 3.99 -6.54
N GLY A 274 -20.28 3.87 -6.09
CA GLY A 274 -21.36 3.38 -6.96
C GLY A 274 -22.79 3.80 -6.59
N GLY A 275 -22.95 4.67 -5.60
CA GLY A 275 -24.24 5.17 -5.13
C GLY A 275 -24.92 4.31 -4.07
N PRO A 276 -26.13 4.69 -3.61
CA PRO A 276 -26.81 4.07 -2.46
C PRO A 276 -27.15 2.57 -2.63
N ARG A 277 -27.21 2.10 -3.88
CA ARG A 277 -27.52 0.69 -4.21
C ARG A 277 -26.25 -0.16 -4.40
N TYR A 278 -25.06 0.44 -4.34
CA TYR A 278 -23.80 -0.27 -4.52
C TYR A 278 -23.41 -0.99 -3.24
N LYS A 279 -23.82 -2.25 -3.14
CA LYS A 279 -23.56 -3.10 -1.95
C LYS A 279 -22.44 -4.11 -2.15
N LYS A 280 -22.10 -4.39 -3.42
CA LYS A 280 -20.98 -5.23 -3.83
C LYS A 280 -20.54 -4.86 -5.25
N GLY A 281 -19.24 -4.80 -5.50
CA GLY A 281 -18.73 -4.68 -6.88
C GLY A 281 -17.20 -4.74 -6.97
N PRO A 282 -16.66 -4.83 -8.20
CA PRO A 282 -15.24 -5.02 -8.43
C PRO A 282 -14.47 -3.71 -8.25
N VAL A 283 -13.38 -3.79 -7.49
CA VAL A 283 -12.46 -2.68 -7.25
C VAL A 283 -11.01 -3.14 -7.29
N ILE A 284 -10.14 -2.19 -7.56
CA ILE A 284 -8.71 -2.28 -7.32
C ILE A 284 -8.38 -1.52 -6.03
N VAL A 285 -7.53 -2.08 -5.18
CA VAL A 285 -7.07 -1.45 -3.92
C VAL A 285 -5.55 -1.49 -3.86
N PHE A 286 -4.92 -0.31 -3.84
CA PHE A 286 -3.46 -0.15 -3.76
C PHE A 286 -3.11 0.78 -2.60
N PHE A 287 -1.94 0.63 -2.00
CA PHE A 287 -1.47 1.59 -1.01
C PHE A 287 -1.15 2.93 -1.66
N VAL A 288 -1.41 4.02 -0.95
CA VAL A 288 -0.95 5.35 -1.34
C VAL A 288 0.44 5.58 -0.74
N ASP A 289 1.40 5.94 -1.59
CA ASP A 289 2.76 6.31 -1.17
C ASP A 289 2.78 7.78 -0.76
N ASP A 290 2.34 8.04 0.48
CA ASP A 290 2.21 9.39 1.04
C ASP A 290 3.03 9.55 2.34
N PRO A 291 4.38 9.55 2.26
CA PRO A 291 5.25 9.63 3.43
C PRO A 291 5.13 10.97 4.17
N LYS A 292 4.58 12.00 3.53
CA LYS A 292 4.39 13.34 4.11
C LYS A 292 2.95 13.58 4.60
N ASN A 293 2.07 12.60 4.47
CA ASN A 293 0.67 12.67 4.86
C ASN A 293 -0.09 13.87 4.21
N GLN A 294 0.18 14.15 2.93
CA GLN A 294 -0.36 15.30 2.19
C GLN A 294 -1.60 14.98 1.38
N ILE A 295 -1.83 13.70 1.04
CA ILE A 295 -2.98 13.30 0.23
C ILE A 295 -4.19 13.15 1.15
N PRO A 296 -5.25 13.98 1.02
CA PRO A 296 -6.39 13.90 1.92
C PRO A 296 -7.23 12.66 1.63
N LEU A 297 -8.02 12.26 2.63
CA LEU A 297 -9.01 11.20 2.46
C LEU A 297 -10.21 11.73 1.66
N GLY A 298 -10.89 10.83 0.96
CA GLY A 298 -12.12 11.11 0.23
C GLY A 298 -12.01 11.01 -1.29
N PRO A 299 -13.03 11.53 -2.00
CA PRO A 299 -13.16 11.47 -3.45
C PRO A 299 -11.96 12.06 -4.20
N VAL A 300 -11.45 11.32 -5.18
CA VAL A 300 -10.45 11.84 -6.12
C VAL A 300 -11.15 12.23 -7.42
N ASP A 301 -11.15 13.53 -7.72
CA ASP A 301 -11.61 14.05 -9.00
C ASP A 301 -10.40 14.34 -9.90
N TYR A 302 -10.28 13.51 -10.93
CA TYR A 302 -9.22 13.57 -11.94
C TYR A 302 -9.79 13.84 -13.34
N ASN A 303 -11.07 14.23 -13.48
CA ASN A 303 -11.62 14.61 -14.78
C ASN A 303 -11.34 16.08 -15.14
N LYS A 304 -10.69 16.82 -14.24
CA LYS A 304 -10.34 18.22 -14.47
C LYS A 304 -9.01 18.30 -15.22
N VAL A 305 -9.10 18.68 -16.49
CA VAL A 305 -7.95 19.01 -17.34
C VAL A 305 -7.32 20.30 -16.83
N GLU A 306 -6.49 20.24 -15.80
CA GLU A 306 -5.60 21.34 -15.45
C GLU A 306 -4.23 20.81 -15.00
N ALA A 307 -3.18 21.35 -15.61
CA ALA A 307 -1.79 20.96 -15.45
C ALA A 307 -1.35 21.02 -13.97
N LEU A 308 -0.71 19.93 -13.52
CA LEU A 308 0.06 19.86 -12.27
C LEU A 308 -0.70 20.30 -10.99
N GLY A 309 -1.56 19.42 -10.48
CA GLY A 309 -2.06 19.49 -9.11
C GLY A 309 -3.50 19.04 -8.99
N VAL A 310 -3.71 17.80 -8.55
CA VAL A 310 -5.03 17.22 -8.27
C VAL A 310 -5.80 18.14 -7.29
N ARG A 311 -6.95 18.67 -7.73
CA ARG A 311 -7.90 19.38 -6.84
C ARG A 311 -8.95 18.38 -6.34
N MET A 312 -8.82 18.01 -5.09
CA MET A 312 -9.84 17.21 -4.37
C MET A 312 -11.11 18.05 -4.21
N THR A 313 -12.28 17.44 -4.46
CA THR A 313 -13.57 18.12 -4.29
C THR A 313 -13.96 18.13 -2.83
N GLU A 314 -14.21 19.31 -2.27
CA GLU A 314 -14.86 19.44 -0.96
C GLU A 314 -16.28 18.87 -1.05
N ALA A 315 -16.62 17.98 -0.10
CA ALA A 315 -17.95 17.41 0.07
C ALA A 315 -18.79 18.26 1.03
#